data_AF-A0A0F9D2G6-F1
#
_entry.id   AF-A0A0F9D2G6-F1
#
_cell.length_a   1.000
_cell.length_b   1.000
_cell.length_c   1.000
_cell.angle_alpha   90.00
_cell.angle_beta   90.00
_cell.angle_gamma   90.00
#
_symmetry.space_group_name_H-M   'P 1'
#
loop_
_entity.id
_entity.type
_entity.pdbx_description
1 polymer ?
#
loop_
_entity_poly.entity_id
_entity_poly.type
_entity_poly.pdbx_seq_one_letter_code
_entity_poly.pdbx_strand_id
1 'polypeptide(L)'
;MDKDMRYLLALILMLVPSVLLADCDKPVYLVGIDIEEGTEGIGWLSGSMRKWWNTKGHKKYPKVCFVEKPSEAKYTLVWKSGYYVRATVYRLNSKVLLYTTAQYGKWRWSNPHRKVFKKAIRFISSSKVP
;
A
#
# COMPACT_ATOMS: atom_id res chain seq x y z
N MET A 1 -7.35 45.56 4.00
CA MET A 1 -7.46 44.12 3.69
C MET A 1 -8.50 43.54 4.64
N ASP A 2 -9.73 43.42 4.16
CA ASP A 2 -10.92 43.12 4.95
C ASP A 2 -10.81 41.79 5.71
N LYS A 3 -11.38 41.76 6.92
CA LYS A 3 -11.48 40.56 7.75
C LYS A 3 -12.11 39.40 6.97
N ASP A 4 -13.05 39.70 6.08
CA ASP A 4 -13.78 38.71 5.27
C ASP A 4 -12.89 37.98 4.25
N MET A 5 -11.88 38.66 3.70
CA MET A 5 -10.90 38.02 2.81
C MET A 5 -10.02 36.99 3.54
N ARG A 6 -9.73 37.23 4.82
CA ARG A 6 -8.94 36.29 5.64
C ARG A 6 -9.74 35.03 5.99
N TYR A 7 -11.04 35.16 6.23
CA TYR A 7 -11.93 34.02 6.44
C TYR A 7 -12.11 33.21 5.17
N LEU A 8 -12.24 33.85 4.00
CA LEU A 8 -12.36 33.14 2.73
C LEU A 8 -11.08 32.37 2.37
N LEU A 9 -9.91 32.96 2.58
CA LEU A 9 -8.61 32.29 2.40
C LEU A 9 -8.43 31.12 3.39
N ALA A 10 -8.85 31.29 4.65
CA ALA A 10 -8.83 30.22 5.63
C ALA A 10 -9.80 29.08 5.28
N LEU A 11 -10.98 29.38 4.72
CA LEU A 11 -11.94 28.37 4.27
C LEU A 11 -11.41 27.58 3.07
N ILE A 12 -10.78 28.27 2.11
CA ILE A 12 -10.13 27.64 0.95
C ILE A 12 -8.95 26.76 1.41
N LEU A 13 -8.10 27.25 2.33
CA LEU A 13 -7.00 26.47 2.91
C LEU A 13 -7.46 25.30 3.78
N MET A 14 -8.65 25.38 4.40
CA MET A 14 -9.26 24.29 5.17
C MET A 14 -10.03 23.29 4.29
N LEU A 15 -10.37 23.64 3.05
CA LEU A 15 -10.91 22.71 2.05
C LEU A 15 -9.80 21.95 1.31
N VAL A 16 -8.59 22.51 1.21
CA VAL A 16 -7.41 21.91 0.56
C VAL A 16 -6.82 20.65 1.23
N PRO A 17 -6.98 20.34 2.54
CA PRO A 17 -6.50 19.07 3.08
C PRO A 17 -7.35 17.88 2.60
N SER A 18 -8.57 18.13 2.13
CA SER A 18 -9.49 17.10 1.64
C SER A 18 -9.22 16.69 0.19
N VAL A 19 -8.53 17.55 -0.58
CA VAL A 19 -8.18 17.32 -1.99
C VAL A 19 -6.90 16.47 -2.15
N LEU A 20 -6.19 16.19 -1.05
CA LEU A 20 -5.01 15.32 -1.01
C LEU A 20 -5.30 13.86 -0.61
N LEU A 21 -6.58 13.49 -0.51
CA LEU A 21 -7.00 12.13 -0.79
C LEU A 21 -6.93 11.94 -2.31
N ALA A 22 -5.70 11.76 -2.81
CA ALA A 22 -5.45 11.36 -4.19
C ALA A 22 -6.43 10.26 -4.59
N ASP A 23 -7.15 10.44 -5.70
CA ASP A 23 -8.09 9.47 -6.27
C ASP A 23 -7.53 8.05 -6.13
N CYS A 24 -8.03 7.31 -5.13
CA CYS A 24 -7.57 5.97 -4.89
C CYS A 24 -8.25 5.02 -5.86
N ASP A 25 -7.68 4.91 -7.06
CA ASP A 25 -8.17 3.99 -8.09
C ASP A 25 -7.91 2.52 -7.73
N LYS A 26 -6.93 2.26 -6.86
CA LYS A 26 -6.42 0.92 -6.53
C LYS A 26 -6.35 0.75 -5.00
N PRO A 27 -7.49 0.55 -4.32
CA PRO A 27 -7.49 0.24 -2.89
C PRO A 27 -6.99 -1.19 -2.67
N VAL A 28 -5.98 -1.31 -1.81
CA VAL A 28 -5.28 -2.56 -1.49
C VAL A 28 -5.45 -2.88 -0.02
N TYR A 29 -6.01 -4.05 0.27
CA TYR A 29 -5.97 -4.63 1.60
C TYR A 29 -4.68 -5.44 1.77
N LEU A 30 -3.91 -5.15 2.81
CA LEU A 30 -2.62 -5.79 3.07
C LEU A 30 -2.77 -6.84 4.17
N VAL A 31 -2.39 -8.08 3.85
CA VAL A 31 -2.33 -9.19 4.82
C VAL A 31 -0.87 -9.53 5.06
N GLY A 32 -0.39 -9.33 6.29
CA GLY A 32 0.97 -9.67 6.69
C GLY A 32 1.00 -11.02 7.39
N ILE A 33 1.86 -11.92 6.92
CA ILE A 33 2.16 -13.19 7.55
C ILE A 33 3.65 -13.16 7.89
N ASP A 34 3.97 -12.95 9.16
CA ASP A 34 5.34 -13.10 9.64
C ASP A 34 5.52 -14.50 10.23
N ILE A 35 6.31 -15.33 9.55
CA ILE A 35 6.49 -16.73 9.95
C ILE A 35 7.34 -16.84 11.22
N GLU A 36 8.22 -15.87 11.50
CA GLU A 36 9.12 -15.98 12.66
C GLU A 36 8.50 -15.49 13.96
N GLU A 37 7.58 -14.53 13.90
CA GLU A 37 6.83 -14.08 15.08
C GLU A 37 5.52 -14.87 15.28
N GLY A 38 5.20 -15.82 14.39
CA GLY A 38 3.95 -16.60 14.45
C GLY A 38 2.69 -15.74 14.36
N THR A 39 2.82 -14.51 13.89
CA THR A 39 1.76 -13.50 13.85
C THR A 39 1.16 -13.43 12.46
N GLU A 40 -0.08 -13.92 12.35
CA GLU A 40 -0.97 -13.56 11.25
C GLU A 40 -1.70 -12.27 11.66
N GLY A 41 -1.31 -11.16 11.02
CA GLY A 41 -1.81 -9.83 11.35
C GLY A 41 -2.44 -9.14 10.14
N ILE A 42 -3.64 -8.62 10.33
CA ILE A 42 -4.23 -7.64 9.42
C ILE A 42 -3.49 -6.33 9.62
N GLY A 43 -2.79 -5.86 8.58
CA GLY A 43 -1.86 -4.74 8.69
C GLY A 43 -0.63 -5.16 9.51
N TRP A 44 0.58 -4.82 9.14
CA TRP A 44 1.01 -3.58 8.52
C TRP A 44 2.28 -3.87 7.72
N LEU A 45 2.61 -2.95 6.83
CA LEU A 45 3.97 -2.86 6.33
C LEU A 45 4.95 -2.84 7.52
N SER A 46 5.99 -3.66 7.46
CA SER A 46 7.11 -3.58 8.40
C SER A 46 7.60 -2.14 8.54
N GLY A 47 8.24 -1.78 9.66
CA GLY A 47 8.69 -0.40 9.89
C GLY A 47 9.52 0.18 8.73
N SER A 48 10.37 -0.63 8.10
CA SER A 48 11.17 -0.23 6.93
C SER A 48 10.32 0.00 5.67
N MET A 49 9.31 -0.84 5.43
CA MET A 49 8.40 -0.72 4.30
C MET A 49 7.45 0.46 4.48
N ARG A 50 6.95 0.68 5.69
CA ARG A 50 6.15 1.85 6.08
C ARG A 50 6.95 3.12 5.88
N LYS A 51 8.20 3.17 6.38
CA LYS A 51 9.11 4.31 6.16
C LYS A 51 9.33 4.57 4.67
N TRP A 52 9.58 3.53 3.86
CA TRP A 52 9.73 3.71 2.42
C TRP A 52 8.44 4.18 1.74
N TRP A 53 7.28 3.64 2.12
CA TRP A 53 5.98 4.03 1.58
C TRP A 53 5.70 5.51 1.85
N ASN A 54 5.82 5.93 3.11
CA ASN A 54 5.55 7.28 3.57
C ASN A 54 6.54 8.31 3.03
N THR A 55 7.77 7.91 2.65
CA THR A 55 8.79 8.83 2.11
C THR A 55 8.85 8.87 0.59
N LYS A 56 8.65 7.72 -0.09
CA LYS A 56 8.90 7.58 -1.53
C LYS A 56 7.82 6.78 -2.27
N GLY A 57 7.20 5.80 -1.61
CA GLY A 57 6.27 4.87 -2.25
C GLY A 57 4.99 5.53 -2.73
N HIS A 58 4.28 6.24 -1.85
CA HIS A 58 3.01 6.88 -2.20
C HIS A 58 3.15 7.90 -3.34
N LYS A 59 4.23 8.70 -3.35
CA LYS A 59 4.53 9.64 -4.44
C LYS A 59 4.77 8.94 -5.78
N LYS A 60 5.41 7.76 -5.74
CA LYS A 60 5.71 6.99 -6.96
C LYS A 60 4.50 6.23 -7.50
N TYR A 61 3.56 5.86 -6.63
CA TYR A 61 2.37 5.07 -6.97
C TYR A 61 1.12 5.75 -6.40
N PRO A 62 0.78 6.97 -6.88
CA PRO A 62 -0.25 7.81 -6.25
C PRO A 62 -1.66 7.23 -6.31
N LYS A 63 -1.93 6.35 -7.27
CA LYS A 63 -3.22 5.66 -7.45
C LYS A 63 -3.43 4.46 -6.53
N VAL A 64 -2.38 4.02 -5.83
CA VAL A 64 -2.43 2.86 -4.93
C VAL A 64 -2.59 3.36 -3.50
N CYS A 65 -3.68 2.99 -2.84
CA CYS A 65 -3.88 3.26 -1.42
C CYS A 65 -4.02 1.94 -0.64
N PHE A 66 -3.62 1.98 0.63
CA PHE A 66 -3.86 0.88 1.56
C PHE A 66 -5.13 1.17 2.36
N VAL A 67 -6.02 0.19 2.41
CA VAL A 67 -7.28 0.26 3.18
C VAL A 67 -7.23 -0.70 4.36
N GLU A 68 -7.94 -0.36 5.43
CA GLU A 68 -7.97 -1.14 6.66
C GLU A 68 -8.98 -2.28 6.62
N LYS A 69 -10.03 -2.15 5.81
CA LYS A 69 -11.08 -3.17 5.71
C LYS A 69 -10.99 -3.92 4.37
N PRO A 70 -11.11 -5.26 4.37
CA PRO A 70 -11.13 -6.03 3.13
C PRO A 70 -12.25 -5.59 2.17
N SER A 71 -13.41 -5.20 2.70
CA SER A 71 -14.59 -4.77 1.92
C SER A 71 -14.37 -3.51 1.10
N GLU A 72 -13.38 -2.69 1.46
CA GLU A 72 -13.04 -1.44 0.77
C GLU A 72 -11.97 -1.68 -0.33
N ALA A 73 -11.44 -2.90 -0.43
CA ALA A 73 -10.32 -3.21 -1.30
C ALA A 73 -10.75 -3.85 -2.62
N LYS A 74 -10.07 -3.45 -3.70
CA LYS A 74 -10.13 -4.11 -5.00
C LYS A 74 -9.10 -5.24 -5.10
N TYR A 75 -7.98 -5.09 -4.40
CA TYR A 75 -6.88 -6.05 -4.37
C TYR A 75 -6.56 -6.47 -2.94
N THR A 76 -6.18 -7.73 -2.77
CA THR A 76 -5.52 -8.20 -1.54
C THR A 76 -4.07 -8.47 -1.85
N LEU A 77 -3.16 -7.79 -1.15
CA LEU A 77 -1.75 -8.08 -1.17
C LEU A 77 -1.40 -8.93 0.06
N VAL A 78 -1.20 -10.22 -0.15
CA VAL A 78 -0.68 -11.12 0.88
C VAL A 78 0.84 -11.06 0.86
N TRP A 79 1.41 -10.70 1.99
CA TRP A 79 2.83 -10.52 2.21
C TRP A 79 3.34 -11.57 3.19
N LYS A 80 4.32 -12.37 2.79
CA LYS A 80 4.97 -13.38 3.64
C LYS A 80 6.44 -13.02 3.85
N SER A 81 6.84 -12.80 5.10
CA SER A 81 8.25 -12.62 5.52
C SER A 81 8.80 -13.90 6.17
N GLY A 82 10.11 -14.12 6.02
CA GLY A 82 10.81 -15.33 6.47
C GLY A 82 12.15 -15.50 5.76
N TYR A 83 12.70 -16.72 5.77
CA TYR A 83 13.88 -17.11 4.99
C TYR A 83 13.76 -16.82 3.48
N TYR A 84 12.52 -16.77 2.99
CA TYR A 84 12.18 -16.23 1.68
C TYR A 84 11.07 -15.19 1.85
N VAL A 85 11.05 -14.22 0.94
CA VAL A 85 10.02 -13.19 0.93
C VAL A 85 9.11 -13.43 -0.26
N ARG A 86 7.78 -13.43 -0.03
CA ARG A 86 6.78 -13.60 -1.09
C ARG A 86 5.70 -12.52 -0.99
N ALA A 87 5.30 -12.01 -2.14
CA ALA A 87 4.12 -11.17 -2.30
C ALA A 87 3.17 -11.83 -3.29
N THR A 88 1.91 -11.95 -2.91
CA THR A 88 0.83 -12.51 -3.74
C THR A 88 -0.32 -11.53 -3.80
N VAL A 89 -0.81 -11.24 -5.00
CA VAL A 89 -1.92 -10.31 -5.24
C VAL A 89 -3.13 -11.09 -5.71
N TYR A 90 -4.25 -10.91 -5.01
CA TYR A 90 -5.56 -11.43 -5.38
C TYR A 90 -6.52 -10.31 -5.75
N ARG A 91 -7.50 -10.60 -6.61
CA ARG A 91 -8.69 -9.76 -6.80
C ARG A 91 -9.74 -10.17 -5.77
N LEU A 92 -10.14 -9.28 -4.87
CA LEU A 92 -11.01 -9.64 -3.74
C LEU A 92 -12.40 -10.11 -4.19
N ASN A 93 -13.02 -9.41 -5.15
CA ASN A 93 -14.37 -9.75 -5.66
C ASN A 93 -14.46 -11.08 -6.41
N SER A 94 -13.35 -11.64 -6.87
CA SER A 94 -13.35 -12.90 -7.63
C SER A 94 -12.47 -13.98 -7.00
N LYS A 95 -11.76 -13.67 -5.90
CA LYS A 95 -10.71 -14.49 -5.28
C LYS A 95 -9.68 -15.05 -6.29
N VAL A 96 -9.49 -14.35 -7.41
CA VAL A 96 -8.59 -14.77 -8.49
C VAL A 96 -7.16 -14.35 -8.15
N LEU A 97 -6.23 -15.31 -8.20
CA LEU A 97 -4.79 -15.04 -8.14
C LEU A 97 -4.37 -14.26 -9.40
N LEU A 98 -3.83 -13.05 -9.21
CA LEU A 98 -3.39 -12.20 -10.31
C LEU A 98 -1.87 -12.18 -10.49
N TYR A 99 -1.13 -12.28 -9.39
CA TYR A 99 0.32 -12.12 -9.41
C TYR A 99 0.96 -12.76 -8.19
N THR A 100 2.11 -13.39 -8.37
CA THR A 100 2.99 -13.77 -7.27
C THR A 100 4.44 -13.47 -7.61
N THR A 101 5.23 -13.05 -6.64
CA THR A 101 6.68 -12.93 -6.75
C THR A 101 7.31 -13.34 -5.46
N ALA A 102 8.45 -14.03 -5.56
CA ALA A 102 9.24 -14.41 -4.41
C ALA A 102 10.72 -14.09 -4.64
N GLN A 103 11.46 -13.96 -3.55
CA GLN A 103 12.91 -13.86 -3.58
C GLN A 103 13.49 -14.50 -2.31
N TYR A 104 14.52 -15.33 -2.49
CA TYR A 104 15.30 -15.91 -1.40
C TYR A 104 16.35 -14.91 -0.90
N GLY A 105 16.60 -14.86 0.41
CA GLY A 105 17.65 -14.02 0.99
C GLY A 105 17.59 -13.94 2.51
N LYS A 106 18.78 -13.86 3.14
CA LYS A 106 18.93 -13.88 4.61
C LYS A 106 18.29 -12.68 5.32
N TRP A 107 18.00 -12.96 6.59
CA TRP A 107 17.05 -12.37 7.53
C TRP A 107 17.45 -11.03 8.17
N ARG A 108 17.80 -10.03 7.36
CA ARG A 108 17.89 -8.64 7.85
C ARG A 108 17.42 -7.68 6.78
N TRP A 109 16.10 -7.45 6.72
CA TRP A 109 15.42 -6.36 5.98
C TRP A 109 16.18 -5.87 4.75
N SER A 110 16.56 -6.84 3.91
CA SER A 110 17.55 -6.64 2.86
C SER A 110 16.85 -6.14 1.59
N ASN A 111 17.62 -5.87 0.54
CA ASN A 111 17.09 -5.59 -0.80
C ASN A 111 15.95 -6.53 -1.29
N PRO A 112 15.86 -7.84 -0.93
CA PRO A 112 14.77 -8.73 -1.33
C PRO A 112 13.38 -8.23 -0.91
N HIS A 113 13.17 -7.79 0.35
CA HIS A 113 11.85 -7.32 0.80
C HIS A 113 11.39 -6.13 -0.03
N ARG A 114 12.27 -5.14 -0.19
CA ARG A 114 11.96 -3.94 -0.97
C ARG A 114 11.74 -4.25 -2.45
N LYS A 115 12.50 -5.19 -3.04
CA LYS A 115 12.35 -5.60 -4.45
C LYS A 115 11.02 -6.31 -4.68
N VAL A 116 10.71 -7.33 -3.89
CA VAL A 116 9.47 -8.11 -3.97
C VAL A 116 8.26 -7.19 -3.80
N PHE A 117 8.27 -6.33 -2.77
CA PHE A 117 7.18 -5.39 -2.52
C PHE A 117 6.99 -4.38 -3.67
N LYS A 118 8.08 -3.74 -4.12
CA LYS A 118 8.00 -2.80 -5.25
C LYS A 118 7.47 -3.45 -6.51
N LYS A 119 7.83 -4.71 -6.78
CA LYS A 119 7.30 -5.44 -7.94
C LYS A 119 5.79 -5.66 -7.81
N ALA A 120 5.31 -6.08 -6.64
CA ALA A 120 3.88 -6.25 -6.39
C ALA A 120 3.08 -4.94 -6.51
N ILE A 121 3.58 -3.84 -5.91
CA ILE A 121 2.94 -2.54 -6.05
C ILE A 121 2.97 -2.03 -7.49
N ARG A 122 4.09 -2.20 -8.20
CA ARG A 122 4.18 -1.84 -9.62
C ARG A 122 3.13 -2.60 -10.43
N PHE A 123 2.97 -3.91 -10.19
CA PHE A 123 1.95 -4.73 -10.83
C PHE A 123 0.54 -4.15 -10.58
N ILE A 124 0.18 -3.88 -9.32
CA ILE A 124 -1.12 -3.31 -8.95
C ILE A 124 -1.33 -1.96 -9.64
N SER A 125 -0.32 -1.08 -9.61
CA SER A 125 -0.38 0.25 -10.21
C SER A 125 -0.55 0.23 -11.72
N SER A 126 0.03 -0.75 -12.43
CA SER A 126 -0.10 -0.90 -13.89
C SER A 126 -1.29 -1.78 -14.30
N SER A 127 -1.94 -2.44 -13.33
CA SER A 127 -3.03 -3.37 -13.60
C SER A 127 -4.22 -2.62 -14.16
N LYS A 128 -4.52 -2.83 -15.45
CA LYS A 128 -5.75 -2.34 -16.09
C LYS A 128 -6.98 -3.16 -15.72
N VAL A 129 -6.88 -4.06 -14.73
CA VAL A 129 -8.00 -4.92 -14.32
C VAL A 129 -9.19 -4.02 -13.96
N PRO A 130 -10.31 -4.12 -14.70
CA PRO A 130 -11.50 -3.30 -14.49
C PRO A 130 -12.12 -3.54 -13.11
#